data_AF-A0A2E0L126-F1
#
_entry.id   AF-A0A2E0L126-F1
#
_cell.length_a   1.000
_cell.length_b   1.000
_cell.length_c   1.000
_cell.angle_alpha   90.00
_cell.angle_beta   90.00
_cell.angle_gamma   90.00
#
_symmetry.space_group_name_H-M   'P 1'
#
loop_
_entity.id
_entity.type
_entity.pdbx_description
1 polymer ?
#
loop_
_entity_poly.entity_id
_entity_poly.type
_entity_poly.pdbx_seq_one_letter_code
_entity_poly.pdbx_strand_id
1 'polypeptide(L)'
;MQNIPWRDLFIIILIAALGRALLLASGAVSFHSDEAVVALMARHINMGARPVFFYGQAYMGSLDAWLVAVGFRLFGESVLSVRLVQSVLYMLVVATGYLAAWQLSGKRVVAAAAGLLLAIPAVNTVLYTTATLGGYNETLLFGNLMLILGYAVAQGESRLNWRWVALGVVAGLGWWTNGLIVMYALPTGLMILIVWYRRRKRLSLLLPGLLLALAFFFVGSAPWWVFDFTHDHAALSTYLTNRQSGEFEGIGIPYVPPTQRALGLVLIGLPTLIGLRFPWSPDYFLLPLGVVALLIHIIAIYRFLRMPNPLKPHGRLLVNLMLGLFVVIFVASTFGADPTGRYFLPLVLPLAIILGIAADDLWQRVDKRWAKPVAIGLIGLIAGYQLLGQVAATQSTIGLTTQFDLISHVPNTHDDAVIEFLQEHDLNHGYTNYWVAYRLAFLSGETLQYKAGLPYKADLSYNDADQRYQPYTTATDSAERIAYITTMLPELDAWLEENWQAADITYETTQIGAYRIYYDFSARPPDFAPRIS
;
A
#
# COMPACT_ATOMS: atom_id res chain seq x y z
N MET A 1 12.35 -6.00 33.86
CA MET A 1 11.79 -5.51 32.59
C MET A 1 10.78 -4.44 32.93
N GLN A 2 10.83 -3.25 32.33
CA GLN A 2 9.81 -2.23 32.59
C GLN A 2 8.45 -2.74 32.08
N ASN A 3 7.40 -2.61 32.89
CA ASN A 3 6.06 -3.03 32.51
C ASN A 3 5.56 -2.18 31.35
N ILE A 4 5.07 -2.85 30.30
CA ILE A 4 4.47 -2.18 29.13
C ILE A 4 3.21 -1.43 29.61
N PRO A 5 2.95 -0.19 29.16
CA PRO A 5 1.77 0.57 29.56
C PRO A 5 0.53 0.07 28.80
N TRP A 6 0.04 -1.13 29.13
CA TRP A 6 -1.05 -1.80 28.41
C TRP A 6 -2.33 -0.98 28.32
N ARG A 7 -2.63 -0.16 29.35
CA ARG A 7 -3.79 0.73 29.32
C ARG A 7 -3.72 1.75 28.19
N ASP A 8 -2.55 2.33 27.94
CA ASP A 8 -2.38 3.32 26.87
C ASP A 8 -2.52 2.65 25.51
N LEU A 9 -1.89 1.48 25.34
CA LEU A 9 -2.02 0.68 24.12
C LEU A 9 -3.48 0.35 23.82
N PHE A 10 -4.23 -0.12 24.82
CA PHE A 10 -5.65 -0.43 24.65
C PHE A 10 -6.46 0.78 24.19
N ILE A 11 -6.27 1.94 24.82
CA ILE A 11 -6.95 3.19 24.42
C ILE A 11 -6.58 3.58 22.98
N ILE A 12 -5.30 3.49 22.62
CA ILE A 12 -4.81 3.81 21.27
C ILE A 12 -5.43 2.88 20.21
N ILE A 13 -5.54 1.59 20.52
CA ILE A 13 -6.21 0.63 19.63
C ILE A 13 -7.70 0.93 19.50
N LEU A 14 -8.39 1.32 20.58
CA LEU A 14 -9.79 1.76 20.50
C LEU A 14 -9.95 3.00 19.62
N ILE A 15 -9.04 3.97 19.71
CA ILE A 15 -9.04 5.16 18.84
C ILE A 15 -8.87 4.75 17.38
N ALA A 16 -7.90 3.88 17.08
CA ALA A 16 -7.67 3.37 15.73
C ALA A 16 -8.90 2.61 15.19
N ALA A 17 -9.49 1.75 16.01
CA ALA A 17 -10.70 0.99 15.66
C ALA A 17 -11.89 1.89 15.38
N LEU A 18 -12.12 2.92 16.21
CA LEU A 18 -13.18 3.90 16.00
C LEU A 18 -12.96 4.68 14.70
N GLY A 19 -11.72 5.13 14.44
CA GLY A 19 -11.37 5.80 13.19
C GLY A 19 -11.65 4.94 11.96
N ARG A 20 -11.31 3.65 12.00
CA ARG A 20 -11.63 2.69 10.93
C ARG A 20 -13.12 2.49 10.77
N ALA A 21 -13.86 2.29 11.86
CA ALA A 21 -15.31 2.11 11.81
C ALA A 21 -16.01 3.33 11.18
N LEU A 22 -15.63 4.56 11.58
CA LEU A 22 -16.17 5.78 11.01
C LEU A 22 -15.82 5.95 9.52
N LEU A 23 -14.58 5.64 9.13
CA LEU A 23 -14.15 5.68 7.74
C LEU A 23 -14.96 4.69 6.87
N LEU A 24 -15.08 3.43 7.31
CA LEU A 24 -15.82 2.42 6.55
C LEU A 24 -17.31 2.75 6.48
N ALA A 25 -17.90 3.26 7.57
CA ALA A 25 -19.29 3.70 7.60
C ALA A 25 -19.57 4.90 6.68
N SER A 26 -18.55 5.71 6.36
CA SER A 26 -18.70 6.84 5.44
C SER A 26 -18.88 6.43 3.98
N GLY A 27 -18.50 5.20 3.60
CA GLY A 27 -18.52 4.73 2.21
C GLY A 27 -17.57 5.49 1.28
N ALA A 28 -16.69 6.34 1.82
CA ALA A 28 -15.90 7.28 1.02
C ALA A 28 -14.62 6.71 0.41
N VAL A 29 -14.28 5.44 0.68
CA VAL A 29 -13.08 4.79 0.08
C VAL A 29 -13.51 4.08 -1.18
N SER A 30 -12.99 4.53 -2.33
CA SER A 30 -13.36 3.95 -3.61
C SER A 30 -12.87 2.50 -3.74
N PHE A 31 -13.66 1.69 -4.44
CA PHE A 31 -13.32 0.31 -4.77
C PHE A 31 -12.96 0.23 -6.25
N HIS A 32 -11.70 -0.08 -6.55
CA HIS A 32 -11.16 -0.11 -7.90
C HIS A 32 -10.56 -1.48 -8.24
N SER A 33 -10.21 -1.69 -9.52
CA SER A 33 -9.74 -2.97 -10.03
C SER A 33 -8.51 -3.54 -9.33
N ASP A 34 -7.55 -2.72 -8.88
CA ASP A 34 -6.42 -3.26 -8.11
C ASP A 34 -6.87 -3.98 -6.84
N GLU A 35 -7.88 -3.43 -6.16
CA GLU A 35 -8.46 -4.05 -4.97
C GLU A 35 -9.37 -5.24 -5.33
N ALA A 36 -10.12 -5.11 -6.42
CA ALA A 36 -10.98 -6.18 -6.91
C ALA A 36 -10.16 -7.41 -7.35
N VAL A 37 -8.97 -7.23 -7.91
CA VAL A 37 -8.06 -8.35 -8.22
C VAL A 37 -7.68 -9.12 -6.95
N VAL A 38 -7.36 -8.43 -5.84
CA VAL A 38 -7.10 -9.12 -4.56
C VAL A 38 -8.32 -9.88 -4.08
N ALA A 39 -9.50 -9.29 -4.21
CA ALA A 39 -10.77 -9.90 -3.81
C ALA A 39 -11.09 -11.14 -4.66
N LEU A 40 -10.89 -11.08 -5.98
CA LEU A 40 -11.02 -12.22 -6.90
C LEU A 40 -10.01 -13.31 -6.59
N MET A 41 -8.74 -12.96 -6.35
CA MET A 41 -7.73 -13.93 -5.91
C MET A 41 -8.14 -14.65 -4.63
N ALA A 42 -8.68 -13.92 -3.65
CA ALA A 42 -9.16 -14.48 -2.39
C ALA A 42 -10.33 -15.47 -2.59
N ARG A 43 -11.27 -15.13 -3.48
CA ARG A 43 -12.34 -16.01 -3.92
C ARG A 43 -11.78 -17.27 -4.58
N HIS A 44 -10.87 -17.14 -5.55
CA HIS A 44 -10.23 -18.28 -6.22
C HIS A 44 -9.44 -19.16 -5.25
N ILE A 45 -8.78 -18.59 -4.24
CA ILE A 45 -8.11 -19.35 -3.18
C ILE A 45 -9.11 -20.24 -2.44
N ASN A 46 -10.31 -19.72 -2.12
CA ASN A 46 -11.37 -20.52 -1.51
C ASN A 46 -11.93 -21.60 -2.45
N MET A 47 -11.81 -21.41 -3.76
CA MET A 47 -12.13 -22.41 -4.79
C MET A 47 -10.98 -23.41 -5.06
N GLY A 48 -9.82 -23.23 -4.43
CA GLY A 48 -8.68 -24.15 -4.51
C GLY A 48 -7.46 -23.64 -5.28
N ALA A 49 -7.52 -22.44 -5.84
CA ALA A 49 -6.36 -21.80 -6.47
C ALA A 49 -5.24 -21.54 -5.44
N ARG A 50 -4.00 -21.51 -5.92
CA ARG A 50 -2.80 -21.28 -5.08
C ARG A 50 -1.89 -20.21 -5.70
N PRO A 51 -2.37 -18.98 -5.88
CA PRO A 51 -1.54 -17.91 -6.44
C PRO A 51 -0.32 -17.65 -5.55
N VAL A 52 0.84 -17.48 -6.16
CA VAL A 52 2.07 -17.08 -5.43
C VAL A 52 2.22 -15.56 -5.43
N PHE A 53 1.92 -14.93 -6.55
CA PHE A 53 1.96 -13.49 -6.74
C PHE A 53 0.59 -12.94 -7.11
N PHE A 54 0.49 -11.62 -7.04
CA PHE A 54 -0.59 -10.82 -7.57
C PHE A 54 -0.84 -11.17 -9.04
N TYR A 55 -2.10 -11.27 -9.46
CA TYR A 55 -2.42 -11.62 -10.84
C TYR A 55 -1.85 -10.62 -11.83
N GLY A 56 -1.21 -11.12 -12.90
CA GLY A 56 -0.52 -10.33 -13.92
C GLY A 56 0.77 -9.62 -13.48
N GLN A 57 1.32 -9.91 -12.30
CA GLN A 57 2.59 -9.32 -11.82
C GLN A 57 3.41 -10.31 -10.99
N ALA A 58 4.70 -10.46 -11.31
CA ALA A 58 5.57 -11.42 -10.62
C ALA A 58 6.36 -10.85 -9.43
N TYR A 59 5.99 -9.68 -8.86
CA TYR A 59 6.82 -9.03 -7.81
C TYR A 59 6.11 -8.71 -6.50
N MET A 60 4.78 -8.77 -6.44
CA MET A 60 4.00 -8.55 -5.21
C MET A 60 3.34 -9.86 -4.79
N GLY A 61 3.72 -10.40 -3.63
CA GLY A 61 3.22 -11.69 -3.16
C GLY A 61 1.74 -11.67 -2.84
N SER A 62 1.09 -12.82 -2.96
CA SER A 62 -0.35 -12.99 -2.77
C SER A 62 -0.79 -13.11 -1.30
N LEU A 63 0.10 -12.89 -0.31
CA LEU A 63 -0.22 -13.10 1.11
C LEU A 63 -1.48 -12.32 1.55
N ASP A 64 -1.65 -11.11 1.01
CA ASP A 64 -2.84 -10.28 1.24
C ASP A 64 -4.13 -11.00 0.81
N ALA A 65 -4.16 -11.55 -0.41
CA ALA A 65 -5.28 -12.34 -0.90
C ALA A 65 -5.54 -13.60 -0.05
N TRP A 66 -4.49 -14.24 0.49
CA TRP A 66 -4.65 -15.37 1.41
C TRP A 66 -5.31 -14.97 2.73
N LEU A 67 -4.98 -13.79 3.28
CA LEU A 67 -5.61 -13.27 4.49
C LEU A 67 -7.06 -12.85 4.22
N VAL A 68 -7.33 -12.23 3.07
CA VAL A 68 -8.68 -11.89 2.62
C VAL A 68 -9.52 -13.15 2.38
N ALA A 69 -8.95 -14.23 1.85
CA ALA A 69 -9.65 -15.51 1.66
C ALA A 69 -10.16 -16.09 2.99
N VAL A 70 -9.37 -15.98 4.06
CA VAL A 70 -9.83 -16.32 5.42
C VAL A 70 -10.96 -15.38 5.87
N GLY A 71 -10.83 -14.08 5.60
CA GLY A 71 -11.89 -13.10 5.86
C GLY A 71 -13.22 -13.46 5.18
N PHE A 72 -13.19 -13.88 3.92
CA PHE A 72 -14.37 -14.33 3.18
C PHE A 72 -15.04 -15.56 3.80
N ARG A 73 -14.26 -16.51 4.35
CA ARG A 73 -14.83 -17.65 5.08
C ARG A 73 -15.54 -17.25 6.37
N LEU A 74 -15.14 -16.15 6.99
CA LEU A 74 -15.69 -15.69 8.28
C LEU A 74 -16.88 -14.74 8.12
N PHE A 75 -16.84 -13.86 7.12
CA PHE A 75 -17.79 -12.75 6.98
C PHE A 75 -18.54 -12.72 5.63
N GLY A 76 -18.27 -13.67 4.73
CA GLY A 76 -18.80 -13.71 3.37
C GLY A 76 -17.98 -12.88 2.38
N GLU A 77 -18.18 -13.12 1.07
CA GLU A 77 -17.54 -12.36 -0.01
C GLU A 77 -18.16 -10.97 -0.14
N SER A 78 -17.44 -9.93 0.25
CA SER A 78 -17.88 -8.54 0.11
C SER A 78 -16.68 -7.59 0.19
N VAL A 79 -16.83 -6.38 -0.36
CA VAL A 79 -15.85 -5.30 -0.20
C VAL A 79 -15.60 -5.01 1.29
N LEU A 80 -16.66 -5.00 2.12
CA LEU A 80 -16.54 -4.78 3.55
C LEU A 80 -15.66 -5.85 4.23
N SER A 81 -15.80 -7.12 3.86
CA SER A 81 -14.95 -8.21 4.38
C SER A 81 -13.47 -7.96 4.10
N VAL A 82 -13.15 -7.49 2.89
CA VAL A 82 -11.77 -7.09 2.53
C VAL A 82 -11.29 -5.98 3.47
N ARG A 83 -12.09 -4.90 3.63
CA ARG A 83 -11.72 -3.75 4.47
C ARG A 83 -11.58 -4.10 5.96
N LEU A 84 -12.37 -5.05 6.46
CA LEU A 84 -12.28 -5.53 7.84
C LEU A 84 -10.95 -6.24 8.08
N VAL A 85 -10.50 -7.09 7.14
CA VAL A 85 -9.17 -7.72 7.21
C VAL A 85 -8.08 -6.66 7.25
N GLN A 86 -8.13 -5.68 6.34
CA GLN A 86 -7.15 -4.58 6.30
C GLN A 86 -7.17 -3.74 7.59
N SER A 87 -8.35 -3.49 8.17
CA SER A 87 -8.50 -2.76 9.43
C SER A 87 -7.90 -3.52 10.61
N VAL A 88 -8.07 -4.84 10.67
CA VAL A 88 -7.45 -5.70 11.69
C VAL A 88 -5.94 -5.69 11.56
N LEU A 89 -5.41 -5.87 10.36
CA LEU A 89 -3.97 -5.79 10.11
C LEU A 89 -3.42 -4.41 10.51
N TYR A 90 -4.13 -3.34 10.19
CA TYR A 90 -3.70 -2.00 10.59
C TYR A 90 -3.69 -1.82 12.12
N MET A 91 -4.67 -2.35 12.85
CA MET A 91 -4.62 -2.32 14.32
C MET A 91 -3.38 -3.05 14.86
N LEU A 92 -2.95 -4.14 14.22
CA LEU A 92 -1.68 -4.81 14.55
C LEU A 92 -0.46 -3.94 14.21
N VAL A 93 -0.49 -3.17 13.12
CA VAL A 93 0.54 -2.17 12.79
C VAL A 93 0.63 -1.11 13.88
N VAL A 94 -0.50 -0.54 14.33
CA VAL A 94 -0.53 0.43 15.44
C VAL A 94 0.01 -0.19 16.73
N ALA A 95 -0.42 -1.42 17.05
CA ALA A 95 0.03 -2.11 18.26
C ALA A 95 1.54 -2.35 18.25
N THR A 96 2.06 -2.92 17.16
CA THR A 96 3.49 -3.20 17.01
C THR A 96 4.33 -1.92 16.89
N GLY A 97 3.80 -0.85 16.30
CA GLY A 97 4.45 0.46 16.27
C GLY A 97 4.60 1.08 17.66
N TYR A 98 3.55 1.01 18.49
CA TYR A 98 3.62 1.40 19.90
C TYR A 98 4.66 0.59 20.66
N LEU A 99 4.66 -0.74 20.48
CA LEU A 99 5.61 -1.64 21.14
C LEU A 99 7.06 -1.39 20.69
N ALA A 100 7.28 -1.12 19.40
CA ALA A 100 8.58 -0.74 18.86
C ALA A 100 9.06 0.59 19.48
N ALA A 101 8.20 1.61 19.52
CA ALA A 101 8.52 2.90 20.16
C ALA A 101 8.85 2.73 21.66
N TRP A 102 8.08 1.92 22.39
CA TRP A 102 8.36 1.58 23.78
C TRP A 102 9.67 0.82 23.95
N GLN A 103 9.95 -0.17 23.09
CA GLN A 103 11.16 -0.96 23.19
C GLN A 103 12.41 -0.11 22.93
N LEU A 104 12.36 0.77 21.92
CA LEU A 104 13.46 1.63 21.53
C LEU A 104 13.71 2.79 22.51
N SER A 105 12.68 3.28 23.22
CA SER A 105 12.81 4.44 24.13
C SER A 105 12.76 4.07 25.63
N GLY A 106 11.92 3.11 26.01
CA GLY A 106 11.54 2.91 27.42
C GLY A 106 10.75 4.08 28.02
N LYS A 107 10.21 4.98 27.18
CA LYS A 107 9.50 6.18 27.60
C LYS A 107 8.03 6.08 27.21
N ARG A 108 7.16 6.26 28.20
CA ARG A 108 5.71 6.17 28.03
C ARG A 108 5.20 7.25 27.07
N VAL A 109 5.71 8.47 27.18
CA VAL A 109 5.32 9.61 26.32
C VAL A 109 5.69 9.34 24.85
N VAL A 110 6.89 8.84 24.58
CA VAL A 110 7.32 8.50 23.21
C VAL A 110 6.43 7.41 22.62
N ALA A 111 6.16 6.34 23.36
CA ALA A 111 5.30 5.25 22.90
C ALA A 111 3.85 5.70 22.67
N ALA A 112 3.28 6.46 23.61
CA ALA A 112 1.92 6.98 23.50
C ALA A 112 1.76 7.95 22.33
N ALA A 113 2.70 8.87 22.14
CA ALA A 113 2.70 9.80 21.02
C ALA A 113 2.83 9.06 19.68
N ALA A 114 3.79 8.13 19.56
CA ALA A 114 3.96 7.35 18.35
C ALA A 114 2.73 6.50 18.02
N GLY A 115 2.15 5.82 19.01
CA GLY A 115 0.94 5.04 18.84
C GLY A 115 -0.28 5.89 18.49
N LEU A 116 -0.44 7.07 19.10
CA LEU A 116 -1.55 7.99 18.78
C LEU A 116 -1.45 8.54 17.36
N LEU A 117 -0.25 8.90 16.90
CA LEU A 117 -0.01 9.36 15.53
C LEU A 117 -0.16 8.24 14.48
N LEU A 118 0.02 6.99 14.88
CA LEU A 118 -0.36 5.83 14.05
C LEU A 118 -1.87 5.55 14.11
N ALA A 119 -2.53 5.79 15.24
CA ALA A 119 -3.98 5.62 15.34
C ALA A 119 -4.76 6.71 14.56
N ILE A 120 -4.17 7.90 14.44
CA ILE A 120 -4.71 9.04 13.67
C ILE A 120 -3.66 9.48 12.63
N PRO A 121 -3.45 8.68 11.58
CA PRO A 121 -2.35 8.91 10.65
C PRO A 121 -2.76 9.87 9.51
N ALA A 122 -1.81 10.29 8.68
CA ALA A 122 -2.09 11.07 7.48
C ALA A 122 -2.99 10.32 6.49
N VAL A 123 -3.72 11.05 5.64
CA VAL A 123 -4.61 10.50 4.60
C VAL A 123 -3.94 9.44 3.74
N ASN A 124 -2.66 9.64 3.39
CA ASN A 124 -1.86 8.66 2.66
C ASN A 124 -1.82 7.30 3.37
N THR A 125 -1.54 7.30 4.67
CA THR A 125 -1.51 6.05 5.45
C THR A 125 -2.89 5.45 5.55
N VAL A 126 -3.94 6.25 5.78
CA VAL A 126 -5.32 5.74 5.85
C VAL A 126 -5.71 5.04 4.55
N LEU A 127 -5.46 5.67 3.40
CA LEU A 127 -5.78 5.12 2.08
C LEU A 127 -5.12 3.76 1.87
N TYR A 128 -3.79 3.71 1.91
CA TYR A 128 -3.01 2.49 1.58
C TYR A 128 -3.04 1.39 2.64
N THR A 129 -3.77 1.62 3.74
CA THR A 129 -4.03 0.59 4.76
C THR A 129 -5.52 0.28 4.89
N THR A 130 -6.36 0.90 4.05
CA THR A 130 -7.77 0.53 3.85
C THR A 130 -7.94 -0.17 2.51
N ALA A 131 -7.39 0.43 1.44
CA ALA A 131 -7.33 -0.14 0.10
C ALA A 131 -6.21 -1.14 0.00
N THR A 132 -6.58 -2.42 -0.12
CA THR A 132 -5.60 -3.45 -0.45
C THR A 132 -5.13 -3.27 -1.89
N LEU A 133 -3.82 -3.25 -2.04
CA LEU A 133 -3.10 -3.16 -3.30
C LEU A 133 -1.89 -4.12 -3.26
N GLY A 134 -2.04 -5.26 -2.58
CA GLY A 134 -0.98 -6.28 -2.45
C GLY A 134 0.02 -6.03 -1.31
N GLY A 135 -0.48 -5.92 -0.08
CA GLY A 135 0.35 -6.27 1.10
C GLY A 135 1.00 -5.13 1.88
N TYR A 136 0.49 -3.89 1.80
CA TYR A 136 1.07 -2.75 2.53
C TYR A 136 0.97 -2.90 4.05
N ASN A 137 -0.19 -3.34 4.57
CA ASN A 137 -0.39 -3.52 6.01
C ASN A 137 0.55 -4.57 6.59
N GLU A 138 0.70 -5.70 5.90
CA GLU A 138 1.57 -6.82 6.20
C GLU A 138 3.03 -6.38 6.19
N THR A 139 3.43 -5.58 5.19
CA THR A 139 4.78 -5.02 5.11
C THR A 139 5.09 -4.12 6.31
N LEU A 140 4.15 -3.26 6.71
CA LEU A 140 4.31 -2.41 7.89
C LEU A 140 4.34 -3.25 9.19
N LEU A 141 3.51 -4.27 9.28
CA LEU A 141 3.45 -5.18 10.43
C LEU A 141 4.75 -5.96 10.59
N PHE A 142 5.18 -6.65 9.53
CA PHE A 142 6.45 -7.38 9.50
C PHE A 142 7.63 -6.44 9.70
N GLY A 143 7.60 -5.26 9.09
CA GLY A 143 8.59 -4.21 9.32
C GLY A 143 8.73 -3.84 10.79
N ASN A 144 7.63 -3.55 11.48
CA ASN A 144 7.64 -3.25 12.92
C ASN A 144 8.16 -4.43 13.76
N LEU A 145 7.74 -5.65 13.44
CA LEU A 145 8.24 -6.87 14.08
C LEU A 145 9.74 -7.06 13.86
N MET A 146 10.26 -6.73 12.68
CA MET A 146 11.70 -6.77 12.40
C MET A 146 12.47 -5.74 13.23
N LEU A 147 11.95 -4.53 13.41
CA LEU A 147 12.57 -3.54 14.29
C LEU A 147 12.62 -4.06 15.74
N ILE A 148 11.52 -4.67 16.22
CA ILE A 148 11.42 -5.23 17.58
C ILE A 148 12.39 -6.38 17.79
N LEU A 149 12.36 -7.37 16.90
CA LEU A 149 13.18 -8.59 16.96
C LEU A 149 14.65 -8.26 16.73
N GLY A 150 14.95 -7.48 15.70
CA GLY A 150 16.30 -7.07 15.35
C GLY A 150 16.96 -6.23 16.44
N TYR A 151 16.22 -5.32 17.08
CA TYR A 151 16.70 -4.61 18.26
C TYR A 151 16.96 -5.55 19.43
N ALA A 152 16.04 -6.47 19.72
CA ALA A 152 16.21 -7.45 20.80
C ALA A 152 17.43 -8.36 20.59
N VAL A 153 17.67 -8.78 19.35
CA VAL A 153 18.81 -9.61 18.95
C VAL A 153 20.12 -8.83 19.03
N ALA A 154 20.16 -7.58 18.54
CA ALA A 154 21.35 -6.73 18.62
C ALA A 154 21.78 -6.47 20.08
N GLN A 155 20.82 -6.41 21.00
CA GLN A 155 21.09 -6.22 22.43
C GLN A 155 21.46 -7.51 23.15
N GLY A 156 20.86 -8.64 22.75
CA GLY A 156 20.98 -9.93 23.42
C GLY A 156 22.39 -10.51 23.45
N GLU A 157 22.62 -11.38 24.43
CA GLU A 157 23.87 -12.14 24.55
C GLU A 157 23.76 -13.55 23.96
N SER A 158 22.54 -14.11 23.94
CA SER A 158 22.25 -15.44 23.39
C SER A 158 22.19 -15.41 21.86
N ARG A 159 22.97 -16.31 21.25
CA ARG A 159 23.30 -16.34 19.82
C ARG A 159 22.43 -17.30 19.01
N LEU A 160 21.83 -18.28 19.71
CA LEU A 160 20.91 -19.28 19.18
C LEU A 160 19.63 -19.17 20.00
N ASN A 161 18.72 -18.34 19.52
CA ASN A 161 17.47 -18.03 20.20
C ASN A 161 16.37 -17.99 19.14
N TRP A 162 15.15 -18.37 19.51
CA TRP A 162 13.94 -18.27 18.69
C TRP A 162 13.78 -16.89 18.02
N ARG A 163 14.33 -15.82 18.60
CA ARG A 163 14.30 -14.46 18.01
C ARG A 163 15.01 -14.37 16.66
N TRP A 164 16.11 -15.12 16.44
CA TRP A 164 16.79 -15.17 15.14
C TRP A 164 15.94 -15.91 14.11
N VAL A 165 15.30 -17.02 14.52
CA VAL A 165 14.36 -17.77 13.68
C VAL A 165 13.19 -16.87 13.29
N ALA A 166 12.54 -16.23 14.26
CA ALA A 166 11.44 -15.31 14.03
C ALA A 166 11.84 -14.13 13.14
N LEU A 167 13.03 -13.56 13.35
CA LEU A 167 13.55 -12.48 12.50
C LEU A 167 13.69 -12.93 11.04
N GLY A 168 14.22 -14.14 10.82
CA GLY A 168 14.32 -14.76 9.50
C GLY A 168 12.96 -14.96 8.85
N VAL A 169 12.03 -15.65 9.52
CA VAL A 169 10.67 -15.91 9.00
C VAL A 169 9.94 -14.61 8.67
N VAL A 170 9.96 -13.62 9.57
CA VAL A 170 9.29 -12.33 9.36
C VAL A 170 9.91 -11.57 8.18
N ALA A 171 11.24 -11.57 8.06
CA ALA A 171 11.91 -10.97 6.91
C ALA A 171 11.57 -11.69 5.60
N GLY A 172 11.48 -13.02 5.62
CA GLY A 172 11.11 -13.83 4.46
C GLY A 172 9.67 -13.61 4.01
N LEU A 173 8.72 -13.62 4.95
CA LEU A 173 7.31 -13.32 4.67
C LEU A 173 7.14 -11.89 4.16
N GLY A 174 7.82 -10.93 4.76
CA GLY A 174 7.82 -9.55 4.28
C GLY A 174 8.41 -9.42 2.87
N TRP A 175 9.48 -10.16 2.54
CA TRP A 175 10.07 -10.19 1.20
C TRP A 175 9.13 -10.78 0.16
N TRP A 176 8.49 -11.91 0.49
CA TRP A 176 7.49 -12.49 -0.41
C TRP A 176 6.33 -11.52 -0.64
N THR A 177 5.84 -10.87 0.42
CA THR A 177 4.71 -9.94 0.35
C THR A 177 5.02 -8.73 -0.54
N ASN A 178 6.07 -7.97 -0.22
CA ASN A 178 6.39 -6.74 -0.92
C ASN A 178 7.87 -6.35 -0.71
N GLY A 179 8.58 -6.06 -1.82
CA GLY A 179 9.98 -5.60 -1.78
C GLY A 179 10.22 -4.35 -0.93
N LEU A 180 9.17 -3.57 -0.61
CA LEU A 180 9.25 -2.44 0.32
C LEU A 180 9.76 -2.83 1.72
N ILE A 181 9.72 -4.12 2.10
CA ILE A 181 10.31 -4.63 3.34
C ILE A 181 11.81 -4.30 3.47
N VAL A 182 12.53 -4.07 2.36
CA VAL A 182 13.95 -3.68 2.35
C VAL A 182 14.20 -2.43 3.20
N MET A 183 13.21 -1.52 3.30
CA MET A 183 13.27 -0.33 4.15
C MET A 183 13.34 -0.64 5.65
N TYR A 184 13.02 -1.86 6.05
CA TYR A 184 13.16 -2.37 7.41
C TYR A 184 14.34 -3.34 7.53
N ALA A 185 14.48 -4.26 6.55
CA ALA A 185 15.51 -5.30 6.55
C ALA A 185 16.92 -4.72 6.56
N LEU A 186 17.20 -3.76 5.68
CA LEU A 186 18.55 -3.23 5.52
C LEU A 186 19.00 -2.41 6.74
N PRO A 187 18.23 -1.44 7.27
CA PRO A 187 18.58 -0.76 8.52
C PRO A 187 18.76 -1.70 9.70
N THR A 188 17.91 -2.72 9.81
CA THR A 188 17.97 -3.70 10.90
C THR A 188 19.24 -4.56 10.83
N GLY A 189 19.55 -5.09 9.65
CA GLY A 189 20.77 -5.86 9.41
C GLY A 189 22.03 -5.04 9.66
N LEU A 190 22.10 -3.82 9.12
CA LEU A 190 23.23 -2.91 9.33
C LEU A 190 23.38 -2.52 10.81
N MET A 191 22.29 -2.26 11.52
CA MET A 191 22.34 -2.01 12.96
C MET A 191 22.95 -3.21 13.69
N ILE A 192 22.48 -4.44 13.43
CA ILE A 192 23.01 -5.65 14.08
C ILE A 192 24.53 -5.75 13.84
N LEU A 193 24.99 -5.59 12.60
CA LEU A 193 26.40 -5.64 12.23
C LEU A 193 27.22 -4.55 12.94
N ILE A 194 26.76 -3.29 12.90
CA ILE A 194 27.45 -2.14 13.49
C ILE A 194 27.53 -2.27 15.01
N VAL A 195 26.43 -2.63 15.68
CA VAL A 195 26.38 -2.82 17.13
C VAL A 195 27.39 -3.86 17.56
N TRP A 196 27.43 -4.95 16.82
CA TRP A 196 28.24 -6.08 17.19
C TRP A 196 29.74 -5.86 16.91
N TYR A 197 30.06 -5.18 15.81
CA TYR A 197 31.40 -4.64 15.54
C TYR A 197 31.87 -3.67 16.66
N ARG A 198 31.02 -2.72 17.07
CA ARG A 198 31.34 -1.75 18.14
C ARG A 198 31.58 -2.41 19.50
N ARG A 199 30.93 -3.54 19.78
CA ARG A 199 31.16 -4.34 20.99
C ARG A 199 32.47 -5.15 20.94
N ARG A 200 33.25 -5.07 19.86
CA ARG A 200 34.50 -5.83 19.63
C ARG A 200 34.34 -7.34 19.84
N LYS A 201 33.14 -7.88 19.56
CA LYS A 201 32.89 -9.33 19.63
C LYS A 201 33.45 -10.01 18.37
N ARG A 202 34.00 -11.22 18.50
CA ARG A 202 34.59 -11.97 17.37
C ARG A 202 33.53 -12.34 16.35
N LEU A 203 33.81 -12.13 15.04
CA LEU A 203 32.85 -12.35 13.93
C LEU A 203 32.20 -13.75 13.88
N SER A 204 32.91 -14.74 14.42
CA SER A 204 32.43 -16.12 14.56
C SER A 204 31.24 -16.29 15.51
N LEU A 205 30.98 -15.37 16.44
CA LEU A 205 29.90 -15.54 17.43
C LEU A 205 28.53 -15.00 16.97
N LEU A 206 28.49 -14.25 15.87
CA LEU A 206 27.26 -13.74 15.23
C LEU A 206 26.82 -14.67 14.10
N LEU A 207 27.80 -15.32 13.46
CA LEU A 207 27.59 -16.16 12.29
C LEU A 207 26.49 -17.22 12.50
N PRO A 208 26.42 -17.97 13.62
CA PRO A 208 25.34 -18.93 13.81
C PRO A 208 23.94 -18.30 13.82
N GLY A 209 23.80 -17.12 14.45
CA GLY A 209 22.53 -16.39 14.49
C GLY A 209 22.14 -15.85 13.12
N LEU A 210 23.09 -15.31 12.36
CA LEU A 210 22.87 -14.85 10.99
C LEU A 210 22.52 -16.00 10.05
N LEU A 211 23.22 -17.13 10.13
CA LEU A 211 22.92 -18.31 9.34
C LEU A 211 21.53 -18.85 9.67
N LEU A 212 21.14 -18.82 10.95
CA LEU A 212 19.81 -19.23 11.38
C LEU A 212 18.72 -18.28 10.83
N ALA A 213 18.92 -16.96 10.94
CA ALA A 213 17.99 -16.01 10.34
C ALA A 213 17.94 -16.12 8.80
N LEU A 214 19.07 -16.36 8.14
CA LEU A 214 19.14 -16.54 6.69
C LEU A 214 18.42 -17.82 6.25
N ALA A 215 18.64 -18.94 6.94
CA ALA A 215 17.93 -20.19 6.67
C ALA A 215 16.41 -20.00 6.76
N PHE A 216 15.94 -19.35 7.84
CA PHE A 216 14.51 -19.11 8.03
C PHE A 216 13.94 -17.98 7.18
N PHE A 217 14.79 -17.08 6.67
CA PHE A 217 14.41 -16.15 5.61
C PHE A 217 14.02 -16.90 4.35
N PHE A 218 14.83 -17.87 3.91
CA PHE A 218 14.49 -18.70 2.74
C PHE A 218 13.26 -19.57 2.97
N VAL A 219 13.04 -20.04 4.20
CA VAL A 219 11.78 -20.73 4.55
C VAL A 219 10.58 -19.79 4.42
N GLY A 220 10.65 -18.59 4.99
CA GLY A 220 9.54 -17.61 4.94
C GLY A 220 9.28 -17.04 3.54
N SER A 221 10.33 -16.92 2.73
CA SER A 221 10.26 -16.45 1.33
C SER A 221 10.21 -17.58 0.30
N ALA A 222 10.03 -18.83 0.74
CA ALA A 222 10.05 -19.99 -0.16
C ALA A 222 9.10 -19.87 -1.36
N PRO A 223 7.85 -19.36 -1.22
CA PRO A 223 6.97 -19.19 -2.38
C PRO A 223 7.59 -18.29 -3.46
N TRP A 224 8.24 -17.20 -3.06
CA TRP A 224 8.91 -16.26 -3.97
C TRP A 224 10.02 -16.95 -4.78
N TRP A 225 10.93 -17.66 -4.10
CA TRP A 225 12.07 -18.32 -4.76
C TRP A 225 11.66 -19.49 -5.64
N VAL A 226 10.74 -20.33 -5.17
CA VAL A 226 10.25 -21.47 -5.94
C VAL A 226 9.58 -20.98 -7.23
N PHE A 227 8.79 -19.92 -7.16
CA PHE A 227 8.18 -19.33 -8.34
C PHE A 227 9.21 -18.73 -9.28
N ASP A 228 10.15 -17.93 -8.76
CA ASP A 228 11.18 -17.28 -9.59
C ASP A 228 12.02 -18.31 -10.36
N PHE A 229 12.39 -19.43 -9.72
CA PHE A 229 13.13 -20.52 -10.39
C PHE A 229 12.31 -21.33 -11.40
N THR A 230 10.98 -21.26 -11.35
CA THR A 230 10.09 -22.02 -12.24
C THR A 230 9.47 -21.17 -13.35
N HIS A 231 9.66 -19.84 -13.31
CA HIS A 231 9.06 -18.88 -14.25
C HIS A 231 10.14 -17.92 -14.80
N ASP A 232 11.25 -18.48 -15.28
CA ASP A 232 12.32 -17.76 -15.98
C ASP A 232 12.85 -16.50 -15.26
N HIS A 233 12.92 -16.56 -13.92
CA HIS A 233 13.37 -15.44 -13.08
C HIS A 233 12.52 -14.16 -13.21
N ALA A 234 11.22 -14.30 -13.48
CA ALA A 234 10.30 -13.17 -13.67
C ALA A 234 10.19 -12.22 -12.45
N ALA A 235 10.36 -12.75 -11.23
CA ALA A 235 10.31 -11.91 -10.03
C ALA A 235 11.60 -11.10 -9.86
N LEU A 236 12.74 -11.74 -10.09
CA LEU A 236 14.06 -11.11 -9.99
C LEU A 236 14.29 -10.07 -11.10
N SER A 237 13.85 -10.34 -12.33
CA SER A 237 13.98 -9.42 -13.47
C SER A 237 13.24 -8.09 -13.22
N THR A 238 12.10 -8.13 -12.54
CA THR A 238 11.37 -6.92 -12.13
C THR A 238 12.27 -5.97 -11.33
N TYR A 239 13.05 -6.49 -10.37
CA TYR A 239 13.90 -5.67 -9.52
C TYR A 239 15.24 -5.29 -10.16
N LEU A 240 15.82 -6.15 -11.00
CA LEU A 240 17.16 -5.94 -11.56
C LEU A 240 17.15 -5.14 -12.88
N THR A 241 16.21 -5.44 -13.77
CA THR A 241 16.19 -4.89 -15.13
C THR A 241 14.98 -4.01 -15.38
N ASN A 242 14.05 -3.89 -14.41
CA ASN A 242 12.76 -3.23 -14.59
C ASN A 242 12.02 -3.77 -15.82
N ARG A 243 12.27 -5.05 -16.14
CA ARG A 243 11.62 -5.79 -17.23
C ARG A 243 10.80 -6.89 -16.62
N GLN A 244 9.54 -6.89 -16.96
CA GLN A 244 8.68 -8.05 -16.87
C GLN A 244 8.53 -8.61 -18.29
N SER A 245 8.34 -9.92 -18.43
CA SER A 245 8.23 -10.59 -19.73
C SER A 245 7.08 -11.58 -19.71
N GLY A 246 6.36 -11.69 -20.83
CA GLY A 246 5.26 -12.63 -20.98
C GLY A 246 4.03 -12.21 -20.19
N GLU A 247 3.36 -13.17 -19.53
CA GLU A 247 2.09 -12.95 -18.80
C GLU A 247 2.21 -12.02 -17.56
N PHE A 248 3.42 -11.55 -17.23
CA PHE A 248 3.70 -10.73 -16.06
C PHE A 248 4.11 -9.29 -16.38
N GLU A 249 3.96 -8.79 -17.61
CA GLU A 249 4.34 -7.44 -18.11
C GLU A 249 3.67 -6.23 -17.39
N GLY A 250 3.13 -6.49 -16.21
CA GLY A 250 2.08 -5.78 -15.51
C GLY A 250 2.27 -4.31 -15.22
N ILE A 251 3.48 -3.78 -15.04
CA ILE A 251 3.70 -2.34 -14.83
C ILE A 251 5.10 -1.96 -15.35
N GLY A 252 5.17 -1.42 -16.57
CA GLY A 252 6.34 -0.66 -17.00
C GLY A 252 6.46 0.62 -16.17
N ILE A 253 7.34 0.66 -15.15
CA ILE A 253 7.59 1.89 -14.40
C ILE A 253 8.36 2.84 -15.32
N PRO A 254 7.80 4.02 -15.66
CA PRO A 254 8.48 4.96 -16.55
C PRO A 254 9.81 5.39 -15.93
N TYR A 255 10.84 5.47 -16.77
CA TYR A 255 12.14 5.94 -16.29
C TYR A 255 12.09 7.42 -15.96
N VAL A 256 12.20 7.74 -14.66
CA VAL A 256 12.37 9.10 -14.17
C VAL A 256 13.83 9.29 -13.72
N PRO A 257 14.56 10.35 -14.14
CA PRO A 257 15.93 10.58 -13.70
C PRO A 257 16.08 10.73 -12.17
N PRO A 258 17.21 10.31 -11.56
CA PRO A 258 17.42 10.42 -10.11
C PRO A 258 17.25 11.83 -9.54
N THR A 259 17.58 12.88 -10.31
CA THR A 259 17.39 14.28 -9.91
C THR A 259 15.92 14.64 -9.76
N GLN A 260 15.07 14.18 -10.69
CA GLN A 260 13.63 14.37 -10.62
C GLN A 260 13.02 13.53 -9.50
N ARG A 261 13.52 12.31 -9.25
CA ARG A 261 13.12 11.52 -8.07
C ARG A 261 13.47 12.23 -6.77
N ALA A 262 14.65 12.84 -6.68
CA ALA A 262 15.04 13.63 -5.51
C ALA A 262 14.15 14.86 -5.29
N LEU A 263 13.76 15.55 -6.37
CA LEU A 263 12.77 16.63 -6.30
C LEU A 263 11.39 16.11 -5.88
N GLY A 264 10.94 14.99 -6.47
CA GLY A 264 9.68 14.32 -6.12
C GLY A 264 9.65 13.89 -4.65
N LEU A 265 10.78 13.43 -4.09
CA LEU A 265 10.89 13.11 -2.67
C LEU A 265 10.55 14.32 -1.80
N VAL A 266 11.08 15.49 -2.13
CA VAL A 266 10.92 16.71 -1.30
C VAL A 266 9.59 17.42 -1.56
N LEU A 267 9.15 17.48 -2.82
CA LEU A 267 8.01 18.28 -3.26
C LEU A 267 6.69 17.51 -3.30
N ILE A 268 6.73 16.17 -3.36
CA ILE A 268 5.53 15.34 -3.51
C ILE A 268 5.45 14.31 -2.38
N GLY A 269 6.49 13.48 -2.24
CA GLY A 269 6.51 12.35 -1.31
C GLY A 269 6.45 12.74 0.16
N LEU A 270 7.39 13.59 0.63
CA LEU A 270 7.41 14.07 2.01
C LEU A 270 6.15 14.87 2.39
N PRO A 271 5.63 15.80 1.57
CA PRO A 271 4.35 16.43 1.84
C PRO A 271 3.20 15.43 1.97
N THR A 272 3.12 14.44 1.09
CA THR A 272 2.08 13.39 1.16
C THR A 272 2.20 12.54 2.43
N LEU A 273 3.44 12.21 2.85
CA LEU A 273 3.70 11.46 4.08
C LEU A 273 3.20 12.19 5.34
N ILE A 274 3.36 13.51 5.40
CA ILE A 274 2.95 14.31 6.57
C ILE A 274 1.54 14.91 6.46
N GLY A 275 0.78 14.56 5.41
CA GLY A 275 -0.62 14.99 5.22
C GLY A 275 -0.78 16.38 4.60
N LEU A 276 0.31 16.99 4.11
CA LEU A 276 0.30 18.26 3.40
C LEU A 276 -0.37 18.18 2.03
N ARG A 277 -0.40 16.99 1.43
CA ARG A 277 -0.94 16.73 0.10
C ARG A 277 -1.72 15.42 0.14
N PHE A 278 -2.81 15.32 -0.61
CA PHE A 278 -3.48 14.04 -0.81
C PHE A 278 -2.73 13.20 -1.86
N PRO A 279 -2.71 11.86 -1.72
CA PRO A 279 -2.03 10.97 -2.67
C PRO A 279 -2.41 11.20 -4.14
N TRP A 280 -3.68 11.55 -4.37
CA TRP A 280 -4.31 11.69 -5.69
C TRP A 280 -4.41 13.13 -6.21
N SER A 281 -3.85 14.13 -5.52
CA SER A 281 -3.98 15.54 -5.93
C SER A 281 -2.64 16.29 -5.89
N PRO A 282 -2.34 17.17 -6.86
CA PRO A 282 -1.20 18.07 -6.80
C PRO A 282 -1.30 19.15 -5.71
N ASP A 283 -2.49 19.41 -5.19
CA ASP A 283 -2.76 20.54 -4.33
C ASP A 283 -2.37 20.30 -2.87
N TYR A 284 -1.93 21.37 -2.21
CA TYR A 284 -1.63 21.33 -0.78
C TYR A 284 -2.88 21.56 0.07
N PHE A 285 -3.11 20.66 1.01
CA PHE A 285 -4.23 20.70 1.94
C PHE A 285 -3.97 21.68 3.10
N LEU A 286 -4.84 22.68 3.26
CA LEU A 286 -4.80 23.67 4.35
C LEU A 286 -3.38 24.22 4.60
N LEU A 287 -2.76 24.75 3.54
CA LEU A 287 -1.33 25.10 3.52
C LEU A 287 -0.83 25.90 4.74
N PRO A 288 -1.53 26.92 5.28
CA PRO A 288 -1.05 27.64 6.47
C PRO A 288 -0.81 26.72 7.68
N LEU A 289 -1.74 25.80 7.96
CA LEU A 289 -1.59 24.83 9.05
C LEU A 289 -0.61 23.72 8.68
N GLY A 290 -0.59 23.32 7.41
CA GLY A 290 0.37 22.37 6.87
C GLY A 290 1.82 22.83 6.98
N VAL A 291 2.10 24.13 6.77
CA VAL A 291 3.43 24.72 6.98
C VAL A 291 3.83 24.64 8.45
N VAL A 292 2.91 24.87 9.39
CA VAL A 292 3.18 24.67 10.82
C VAL A 292 3.51 23.21 11.12
N ALA A 293 2.74 22.26 10.58
CA ALA A 293 3.02 20.83 10.71
C ALA A 293 4.40 20.46 10.13
N LEU A 294 4.75 20.98 8.95
CA LEU A 294 6.06 20.79 8.34
C LEU A 294 7.21 21.34 9.21
N LEU A 295 7.07 22.56 9.71
CA LEU A 295 8.08 23.16 10.59
C LEU A 295 8.26 22.35 11.88
N ILE A 296 7.18 21.83 12.45
CA ILE A 296 7.25 20.90 13.59
C ILE A 296 8.07 19.65 13.24
N HIS A 297 7.82 19.03 12.09
CA HIS A 297 8.60 17.86 11.65
C HIS A 297 10.07 18.21 11.43
N ILE A 298 10.37 19.33 10.76
CA ILE A 298 11.75 19.79 10.51
C ILE A 298 12.48 20.04 11.83
N ILE A 299 11.85 20.76 12.77
CA ILE A 299 12.45 21.04 14.08
C ILE A 299 12.65 19.75 14.88
N ALA A 300 11.69 18.84 14.88
CA ALA A 300 11.79 17.56 15.58
C ALA A 300 12.92 16.69 15.00
N ILE A 301 13.02 16.60 13.67
CA ILE A 301 14.10 15.89 12.98
C ILE A 301 15.46 16.55 13.28
N TYR A 302 15.55 17.88 13.18
CA TYR A 302 16.78 18.62 13.48
C TYR A 302 17.25 18.35 14.91
N ARG A 303 16.35 18.47 15.90
CA ARG A 303 16.66 18.18 17.31
C ARG A 303 17.06 16.72 17.49
N PHE A 304 16.33 15.78 16.89
CA PHE A 304 16.66 14.37 16.95
C PHE A 304 18.06 14.06 16.42
N LEU A 305 18.47 14.73 15.34
CA LEU A 305 19.79 14.56 14.72
C LEU A 305 20.91 15.26 15.50
N ARG A 306 20.64 16.40 16.15
CA ARG A 306 21.67 17.25 16.76
C ARG A 306 21.78 17.15 18.28
N MET A 307 20.70 16.81 18.98
CA MET A 307 20.64 16.81 20.44
C MET A 307 20.73 15.38 20.99
N PRO A 308 21.10 15.21 22.28
CA PRO A 308 20.85 13.96 23.01
C PRO A 308 19.35 13.65 23.00
N ASN A 309 18.99 12.37 22.95
CA ASN A 309 17.59 11.94 22.92
C ASN A 309 17.40 10.71 23.81
N PRO A 310 16.15 10.40 24.23
CA PRO A 310 15.87 9.38 25.23
C PRO A 310 15.85 7.96 24.67
N LEU A 311 16.23 7.75 23.40
CA LEU A 311 16.31 6.39 22.84
C LEU A 311 17.40 5.60 23.57
N LYS A 312 17.08 4.34 23.87
CA LYS A 312 18.02 3.36 24.40
C LYS A 312 19.20 3.18 23.43
N PRO A 313 20.34 2.62 23.91
CA PRO A 313 21.51 2.37 23.08
C PRO A 313 21.13 1.73 21.74
N HIS A 314 21.70 2.22 20.64
CA HIS A 314 21.48 1.75 19.27
C HIS A 314 20.08 2.01 18.66
N GLY A 315 19.08 2.43 19.45
CA GLY A 315 17.77 2.80 18.90
C GLY A 315 17.86 4.02 17.98
N ARG A 316 18.66 5.02 18.37
CA ARG A 316 18.98 6.18 17.51
C ARG A 316 19.69 5.78 16.22
N LEU A 317 20.60 4.79 16.28
CA LEU A 317 21.28 4.28 15.10
C LEU A 317 20.28 3.69 14.11
N LEU A 318 19.34 2.87 14.58
CA LEU A 318 18.31 2.25 13.75
C LEU A 318 17.44 3.30 13.05
N VAL A 319 16.89 4.26 13.80
CA VAL A 319 16.05 5.33 13.22
C VAL A 319 16.84 6.18 12.20
N ASN A 320 18.11 6.51 12.50
CA ASN A 320 18.97 7.22 11.53
C ASN A 320 19.22 6.40 10.26
N LEU A 321 19.46 5.09 10.39
CA LEU A 321 19.64 4.19 9.24
C LEU A 321 18.37 4.12 8.40
N MET A 322 17.18 4.05 9.02
CA MET A 322 15.91 4.09 8.30
C MET A 322 15.75 5.39 7.49
N LEU A 323 15.96 6.56 8.11
CA LEU A 323 15.85 7.85 7.41
C LEU A 323 16.88 7.99 6.28
N GLY A 324 18.15 7.66 6.55
CA GLY A 324 19.24 7.83 5.59
C GLY A 324 19.16 6.86 4.42
N LEU A 325 18.91 5.57 4.68
CA LEU A 325 18.80 4.57 3.63
C LEU A 325 17.55 4.75 2.80
N PHE A 326 16.45 5.23 3.38
CA PHE A 326 15.26 5.57 2.61
C PHE A 326 15.57 6.57 1.50
N VAL A 327 16.27 7.67 1.80
CA VAL A 327 16.64 8.68 0.80
C VAL A 327 17.48 8.07 -0.31
N VAL A 328 18.47 7.25 0.04
CA VAL A 328 19.35 6.59 -0.94
C VAL A 328 18.56 5.63 -1.83
N ILE A 329 17.75 4.75 -1.24
CA ILE A 329 17.00 3.74 -1.99
C ILE A 329 15.93 4.40 -2.86
N PHE A 330 15.22 5.41 -2.35
CA PHE A 330 14.20 6.12 -3.12
C PHE A 330 14.77 6.78 -4.37
N VAL A 331 15.92 7.45 -4.25
CA VAL A 331 16.56 8.10 -5.40
C VAL A 331 17.13 7.07 -6.39
N ALA A 332 17.69 5.97 -5.89
CA ALA A 332 18.29 4.93 -6.73
C ALA A 332 17.25 4.06 -7.45
N SER A 333 16.12 3.77 -6.81
CA SER A 333 15.10 2.84 -7.30
C SER A 333 14.16 3.46 -8.32
N THR A 334 13.77 2.71 -9.36
CA THR A 334 12.73 3.13 -10.33
C THR A 334 11.38 3.39 -9.66
N PHE A 335 11.08 2.69 -8.56
CA PHE A 335 9.89 2.92 -7.73
C PHE A 335 9.82 4.35 -7.15
N GLY A 336 10.94 5.08 -7.10
CA GLY A 336 10.95 6.50 -6.73
C GLY A 336 10.29 7.43 -7.76
N ALA A 337 9.88 6.92 -8.92
CA ALA A 337 9.06 7.64 -9.90
C ALA A 337 7.61 7.83 -9.46
N ASP A 338 7.14 7.06 -8.48
CA ASP A 338 5.75 7.06 -8.03
C ASP A 338 5.38 8.36 -7.27
N PRO A 339 4.37 9.13 -7.73
CA PRO A 339 3.98 10.39 -7.12
C PRO A 339 2.96 10.23 -5.98
N THR A 340 2.48 9.02 -5.69
CA THR A 340 1.36 8.81 -4.78
C THR A 340 1.76 8.86 -3.30
N GLY A 341 3.05 8.70 -3.00
CA GLY A 341 3.56 8.66 -1.64
C GLY A 341 3.41 7.30 -0.93
N ARG A 342 2.89 6.25 -1.59
CA ARG A 342 2.71 4.91 -0.98
C ARG A 342 4.01 4.23 -0.55
N TYR A 343 5.13 4.50 -1.21
CA TYR A 343 6.43 3.96 -0.80
C TYR A 343 7.03 4.67 0.42
N PHE A 344 6.44 5.78 0.89
CA PHE A 344 6.89 6.49 2.10
C PHE A 344 6.32 5.89 3.40
N LEU A 345 5.36 4.96 3.32
CA LEU A 345 4.71 4.38 4.51
C LEU A 345 5.68 3.82 5.56
N PRO A 346 6.84 3.22 5.21
CA PRO A 346 7.82 2.77 6.20
C PRO A 346 8.38 3.88 7.10
N LEU A 347 8.27 5.14 6.66
CA LEU A 347 8.73 6.29 7.44
C LEU A 347 7.71 6.81 8.45
N VAL A 348 6.46 6.34 8.44
CA VAL A 348 5.42 6.80 9.37
C VAL A 348 5.84 6.53 10.82
N LEU A 349 6.30 5.31 11.13
CA LEU A 349 6.75 4.96 12.48
C LEU A 349 7.99 5.76 12.95
N PRO A 350 9.12 5.86 12.21
CA PRO A 350 10.26 6.63 12.68
C PRO A 350 9.94 8.13 12.85
N LEU A 351 9.10 8.72 12.00
CA LEU A 351 8.65 10.10 12.20
C LEU A 351 7.77 10.25 13.45
N ALA A 352 6.85 9.31 13.68
CA ALA A 352 6.02 9.29 14.88
C ALA A 352 6.86 9.14 16.17
N ILE A 353 7.92 8.32 16.14
CA ILE A 353 8.90 8.21 17.25
C ILE A 353 9.64 9.53 17.46
N ILE A 354 10.08 10.20 16.39
CA ILE A 354 10.79 11.48 16.48
C ILE A 354 9.91 12.59 17.09
N LEU A 355 8.63 12.66 16.70
CA LEU A 355 7.67 13.56 17.32
C LEU A 355 7.41 13.19 18.79
N GLY A 356 7.33 11.90 19.10
CA GLY A 356 7.22 11.41 20.48
C GLY A 356 8.43 11.78 21.35
N ILE A 357 9.64 11.77 20.79
CA ILE A 357 10.86 12.24 21.45
C ILE A 357 10.76 13.74 21.72
N ALA A 358 10.34 14.54 20.74
CA ALA A 358 10.16 15.99 20.93
C ALA A 358 9.11 16.30 22.01
N ALA A 359 8.04 15.52 22.09
CA ALA A 359 7.03 15.62 23.15
C ALA A 359 7.60 15.21 24.52
N ASP A 360 8.37 14.12 24.61
CA ASP A 360 9.00 13.67 25.86
C ASP A 360 10.04 14.69 26.39
N ASP A 361 10.84 15.28 25.50
CA ASP A 361 11.80 16.36 25.80
C ASP A 361 11.12 17.58 26.45
N LEU A 362 9.91 17.91 26.00
CA LEU A 362 9.09 18.98 26.59
C LEU A 362 8.47 18.50 27.91
N TRP A 363 7.89 17.30 27.92
CA TRP A 363 7.20 16.72 29.07
C TRP A 363 8.08 16.62 30.31
N GLN A 364 9.37 16.32 30.14
CA GLN A 364 10.33 16.18 31.24
C GLN A 364 10.79 17.51 31.85
N ARG A 365 10.39 18.67 31.31
CA ARG A 365 10.70 19.99 31.87
C ARG A 365 9.75 20.34 33.03
N VAL A 366 9.76 19.51 34.09
CA VAL A 366 8.80 19.52 35.20
C VAL A 366 8.71 20.86 35.92
N ASP A 367 9.81 21.63 35.97
CA ASP A 367 9.85 22.95 36.61
C ASP A 367 9.01 24.01 35.88
N LYS A 368 8.53 23.70 34.67
CA LYS A 368 7.78 24.62 33.82
C LYS A 368 6.34 24.14 33.68
N ARG A 369 5.40 24.82 34.35
CA ARG A 369 3.95 24.52 34.30
C ARG A 369 3.38 24.47 32.88
N TRP A 370 3.97 25.20 31.92
CA TRP A 370 3.56 25.23 30.52
C TRP A 370 4.02 24.01 29.70
N ALA A 371 5.01 23.24 30.15
CA ALA A 371 5.69 22.27 29.29
C ALA A 371 4.84 21.05 28.93
N LYS A 372 4.04 20.53 29.88
CA LYS A 372 3.11 19.42 29.62
C LYS A 372 1.97 19.83 28.67
N PRO A 373 1.24 20.95 28.89
CA PRO A 373 0.27 21.44 27.92
C PRO A 373 0.85 21.62 26.52
N VAL A 374 2.07 22.16 26.40
CA VAL A 374 2.73 22.34 25.08
C VAL A 374 3.10 21.00 24.43
N ALA A 375 3.57 20.01 25.20
CA ALA A 375 3.83 18.66 24.67
C ALA A 375 2.55 17.97 24.16
N ILE A 376 1.44 18.11 24.91
CA ILE A 376 0.12 17.60 24.48
C ILE A 376 -0.36 18.35 23.25
N GLY A 377 -0.26 19.69 23.26
CA GLY A 377 -0.65 20.54 22.14
C GLY A 377 0.14 20.24 20.86
N LEU A 378 1.43 19.91 20.97
CA LEU A 378 2.27 19.49 19.84
C LEU A 378 1.71 18.25 19.15
N ILE A 379 1.44 17.18 19.91
CA ILE A 379 0.89 15.93 19.36
C ILE A 379 -0.56 16.13 18.90
N GLY A 380 -1.35 16.87 19.67
CA GLY A 380 -2.74 17.20 19.34
C GLY A 380 -2.86 18.03 18.06
N LEU A 381 -1.93 18.94 17.78
CA LEU A 381 -1.91 19.73 16.54
C LEU A 381 -1.63 18.82 15.33
N ILE A 382 -0.61 17.95 15.42
CA ILE A 382 -0.31 17.03 14.32
C ILE A 382 -1.47 16.04 14.10
N ALA A 383 -1.94 15.37 15.16
CA ALA A 383 -3.06 14.44 15.07
C ALA A 383 -4.35 15.12 14.57
N GLY A 384 -4.61 16.35 15.03
CA GLY A 384 -5.75 17.15 14.58
C GLY A 384 -5.64 17.54 13.11
N TYR A 385 -4.46 17.94 12.63
CA TYR A 385 -4.23 18.20 11.21
C TYR A 385 -4.47 16.96 10.35
N GLN A 386 -3.97 15.80 10.78
CA GLN A 386 -4.21 14.54 10.06
C GLN A 386 -5.69 14.15 10.05
N LEU A 387 -6.37 14.28 11.19
CA LEU A 387 -7.81 14.01 11.29
C LEU A 387 -8.62 14.94 10.39
N LEU A 388 -8.28 16.24 10.34
CA LEU A 388 -8.92 17.19 9.42
C LEU A 388 -8.71 16.79 7.95
N GLY A 389 -7.52 16.30 7.60
CA GLY A 389 -7.25 15.75 6.27
C GLY A 389 -8.14 14.55 5.94
N GLN A 390 -8.31 13.62 6.89
CA GLN A 390 -9.20 12.47 6.73
C GLN A 390 -10.65 12.91 6.53
N VAL A 391 -11.17 13.80 7.39
CA VAL A 391 -12.53 14.33 7.29
C VAL A 391 -12.75 15.03 5.94
N ALA A 392 -11.83 15.91 5.54
CA ALA A 392 -11.91 16.60 4.26
C ALA A 392 -11.91 15.64 3.06
N ALA A 393 -11.07 14.59 3.10
CA ALA A 393 -11.06 13.57 2.05
C ALA A 393 -12.40 12.80 2.00
N THR A 394 -12.97 12.40 3.15
CA THR A 394 -14.26 11.69 3.19
C THR A 394 -15.45 12.53 2.73
N GLN A 395 -15.37 13.86 2.85
CA GLN A 395 -16.41 14.79 2.42
C GLN A 395 -16.21 15.28 0.98
N SER A 396 -15.09 14.94 0.34
CA SER A 396 -14.84 15.30 -1.04
C SER A 396 -15.67 14.46 -2.00
N THR A 397 -16.00 15.00 -3.17
CA THR A 397 -16.81 14.31 -4.20
C THR A 397 -16.14 13.03 -4.73
N ILE A 398 -14.81 13.00 -4.72
CA ILE A 398 -14.00 11.86 -5.19
C ILE A 398 -13.69 10.84 -4.09
N GLY A 399 -13.90 11.21 -2.82
CA GLY A 399 -13.54 10.37 -1.69
C GLY A 399 -12.03 10.09 -1.59
N LEU A 400 -11.69 8.96 -0.95
CA LEU A 400 -10.34 8.44 -0.89
C LEU A 400 -10.12 7.47 -2.05
N THR A 401 -9.18 7.81 -2.94
CA THR A 401 -8.88 7.03 -4.15
C THR A 401 -7.39 6.74 -4.29
N THR A 402 -7.06 5.58 -4.86
CA THR A 402 -5.69 5.19 -5.21
C THR A 402 -5.25 5.72 -6.58
N GLN A 403 -6.18 6.33 -7.32
CA GLN A 403 -5.93 6.83 -8.68
C GLN A 403 -5.44 8.27 -8.65
N PHE A 404 -4.24 8.50 -9.21
CA PHE A 404 -3.68 9.85 -9.36
C PHE A 404 -4.27 10.57 -10.58
N ASP A 405 -4.55 9.84 -11.66
CA ASP A 405 -5.24 10.38 -12.83
C ASP A 405 -6.76 10.26 -12.64
N LEU A 406 -7.46 11.40 -12.73
CA LEU A 406 -8.90 11.45 -12.57
C LEU A 406 -9.65 10.76 -13.72
N ILE A 407 -9.05 10.63 -14.90
CA ILE A 407 -9.64 9.87 -16.02
C ILE A 407 -9.80 8.39 -15.63
N SER A 408 -8.87 7.87 -14.82
CA SER A 408 -8.90 6.51 -14.29
C SER A 408 -9.82 6.35 -13.07
N HIS A 409 -10.35 7.44 -12.51
CA HIS A 409 -11.26 7.39 -11.38
C HIS A 409 -12.71 7.28 -11.84
N VAL A 410 -13.22 6.04 -11.89
CA VAL A 410 -14.62 5.76 -12.20
C VAL A 410 -15.42 5.63 -10.90
N PRO A 411 -16.40 6.51 -10.63
CA PRO A 411 -17.21 6.45 -9.41
C PRO A 411 -17.96 5.13 -9.27
N ASN A 412 -18.07 4.62 -8.05
CA ASN A 412 -18.80 3.37 -7.75
C ASN A 412 -20.33 3.52 -7.70
N THR A 413 -20.85 4.73 -7.88
CA THR A 413 -22.27 5.07 -7.62
C THR A 413 -23.27 4.37 -8.52
N HIS A 414 -22.83 3.90 -9.70
CA HIS A 414 -23.69 3.27 -10.69
C HIS A 414 -23.31 1.80 -10.97
N ASP A 415 -22.41 1.22 -10.16
CA ASP A 415 -21.93 -0.16 -10.39
C ASP A 415 -23.10 -1.15 -10.36
N ASP A 416 -24.01 -1.04 -9.38
CA ASP A 416 -25.18 -1.93 -9.26
C ASP A 416 -26.12 -1.81 -10.48
N ALA A 417 -26.41 -0.59 -10.93
CA ALA A 417 -27.29 -0.34 -12.08
C ALA A 417 -26.68 -0.86 -13.39
N VAL A 418 -25.36 -0.77 -13.55
CA VAL A 418 -24.65 -1.37 -14.69
C VAL A 418 -24.70 -2.88 -14.63
N ILE A 419 -24.48 -3.49 -13.46
CA ILE A 419 -24.54 -4.95 -13.29
C ILE A 419 -25.94 -5.47 -13.61
N GLU A 420 -26.98 -4.83 -13.06
CA GLU A 420 -28.37 -5.18 -13.32
C GLU A 420 -28.70 -5.10 -14.81
N PHE A 421 -28.36 -3.98 -15.46
CA PHE A 421 -28.58 -3.80 -16.90
C PHE A 421 -27.91 -4.90 -17.74
N LEU A 422 -26.64 -5.20 -17.46
CA LEU A 422 -25.89 -6.20 -18.22
C LEU A 422 -26.46 -7.61 -18.02
N GLN A 423 -26.88 -7.94 -16.80
CA GLN A 423 -27.50 -9.23 -16.49
C GLN A 423 -28.88 -9.38 -17.14
N GLU A 424 -29.70 -8.32 -17.14
CA GLU A 424 -31.03 -8.32 -17.78
C GLU A 424 -30.97 -8.52 -19.30
N HIS A 425 -29.88 -8.09 -19.94
CA HIS A 425 -29.68 -8.19 -21.39
C HIS A 425 -28.83 -9.40 -21.82
N ASP A 426 -28.47 -10.30 -20.89
CA ASP A 426 -27.55 -11.43 -21.10
C ASP A 426 -26.16 -11.02 -21.64
N LEU A 427 -25.70 -9.82 -21.29
CA LEU A 427 -24.42 -9.24 -21.69
C LEU A 427 -23.34 -9.58 -20.65
N ASN A 428 -23.01 -10.86 -20.52
CA ASN A 428 -22.09 -11.33 -19.48
C ASN A 428 -20.60 -11.18 -19.84
N HIS A 429 -20.30 -10.89 -21.11
CA HIS A 429 -18.94 -10.86 -21.64
C HIS A 429 -18.74 -9.68 -22.58
N GLY A 430 -17.49 -9.30 -22.82
CA GLY A 430 -17.18 -8.21 -23.73
C GLY A 430 -15.91 -7.46 -23.35
N TYR A 431 -15.84 -6.20 -23.78
CA TYR A 431 -14.63 -5.39 -23.70
C TYR A 431 -14.86 -4.19 -22.81
N THR A 432 -13.93 -3.95 -21.89
CA THR A 432 -13.89 -2.71 -21.10
C THR A 432 -12.45 -2.37 -20.74
N ASN A 433 -12.26 -1.28 -19.99
CA ASN A 433 -10.94 -0.90 -19.51
C ASN A 433 -10.60 -1.58 -18.17
N TYR A 434 -9.32 -1.52 -17.78
CA TYR A 434 -8.81 -2.13 -16.56
C TYR A 434 -9.63 -1.79 -15.32
N TRP A 435 -9.97 -0.51 -15.12
CA TRP A 435 -10.61 0.00 -13.90
C TRP A 435 -12.07 -0.43 -13.72
N VAL A 436 -12.66 -1.03 -14.75
CA VAL A 436 -14.03 -1.54 -14.75
C VAL A 436 -14.06 -3.07 -14.71
N ALA A 437 -13.21 -3.75 -15.49
CA ALA A 437 -13.30 -5.18 -15.74
C ALA A 437 -13.33 -6.03 -14.45
N TYR A 438 -12.27 -5.93 -13.64
CA TYR A 438 -12.13 -6.75 -12.43
C TYR A 438 -13.10 -6.34 -11.32
N ARG A 439 -13.47 -5.05 -11.28
CA ARG A 439 -14.47 -4.56 -10.35
C ARG A 439 -15.85 -5.15 -10.63
N LEU A 440 -16.32 -5.12 -11.88
CA LEU A 440 -17.60 -5.73 -12.25
C LEU A 440 -17.58 -7.25 -12.02
N ALA A 441 -16.46 -7.92 -12.35
CA ALA A 441 -16.31 -9.34 -12.08
C ALA A 441 -16.45 -9.67 -10.59
N PHE A 442 -15.79 -8.94 -9.69
CA PHE A 442 -15.95 -9.20 -8.26
C PHE A 442 -17.37 -8.91 -7.75
N LEU A 443 -17.92 -7.73 -8.09
CA LEU A 443 -19.23 -7.29 -7.58
C LEU A 443 -20.38 -8.17 -8.08
N SER A 444 -20.27 -8.71 -9.29
CA SER A 444 -21.26 -9.64 -9.86
C SER A 444 -21.07 -11.09 -9.41
N GLY A 445 -20.09 -11.40 -8.56
CA GLY A 445 -19.76 -12.77 -8.20
C GLY A 445 -19.29 -13.60 -9.40
N GLU A 446 -18.50 -12.98 -10.28
CA GLU A 446 -17.91 -13.50 -11.52
C GLU A 446 -18.91 -13.93 -12.61
N THR A 447 -20.16 -13.46 -12.56
CA THR A 447 -21.07 -13.66 -13.70
C THR A 447 -20.71 -12.76 -14.87
N LEU A 448 -20.17 -11.56 -14.61
CA LEU A 448 -19.70 -10.63 -15.64
C LEU A 448 -18.18 -10.79 -15.82
N GLN A 449 -17.74 -11.29 -16.97
CA GLN A 449 -16.35 -11.60 -17.27
C GLN A 449 -15.89 -10.83 -18.51
N TYR A 450 -15.35 -9.63 -18.28
CA TYR A 450 -14.94 -8.72 -19.34
C TYR A 450 -13.43 -8.75 -19.55
N LYS A 451 -13.02 -8.74 -20.82
CA LYS A 451 -11.64 -8.50 -21.24
C LYS A 451 -11.30 -7.04 -20.98
N ALA A 452 -10.20 -6.79 -20.26
CA ALA A 452 -9.63 -5.46 -20.04
C ALA A 452 -8.90 -4.97 -21.31
N GLY A 453 -9.61 -4.91 -22.44
CA GLY A 453 -9.06 -4.66 -23.78
C GLY A 453 -9.22 -3.23 -24.30
N LEU A 454 -9.75 -2.30 -23.49
CA LEU A 454 -9.92 -0.90 -23.89
C LEU A 454 -8.95 0.04 -23.14
N PRO A 455 -8.47 1.10 -23.79
CA PRO A 455 -7.64 2.11 -23.14
C PRO A 455 -8.48 2.95 -22.16
N TYR A 456 -7.80 3.55 -21.19
CA TYR A 456 -8.37 4.49 -20.22
C TYR A 456 -7.54 5.77 -20.07
N LYS A 457 -6.64 6.02 -21.04
CA LYS A 457 -5.77 7.20 -21.06
C LYS A 457 -6.20 8.13 -22.19
N ALA A 458 -5.99 9.44 -22.00
CA ALA A 458 -6.35 10.46 -22.98
C ALA A 458 -5.66 10.27 -24.36
N ASP A 459 -4.48 9.68 -24.39
CA ASP A 459 -3.74 9.39 -25.63
C ASP A 459 -4.18 8.07 -26.30
N LEU A 460 -5.18 7.38 -25.72
CA LEU A 460 -5.65 6.05 -26.13
C LEU A 460 -4.56 4.97 -26.13
N SER A 461 -3.44 5.21 -25.41
CA SER A 461 -2.43 4.17 -25.23
C SER A 461 -3.00 3.03 -24.38
N TYR A 462 -2.70 1.82 -24.81
CA TYR A 462 -3.21 0.59 -24.23
C TYR A 462 -2.03 -0.30 -23.81
N ASN A 463 -2.23 -1.07 -22.74
CA ASN A 463 -1.23 -1.96 -22.18
C ASN A 463 -1.83 -3.36 -22.03
N ASP A 464 -1.28 -4.33 -22.78
CA ASP A 464 -1.73 -5.73 -22.69
C ASP A 464 -1.65 -6.30 -21.28
N ALA A 465 -0.74 -5.77 -20.46
CA ALA A 465 -0.57 -6.21 -19.10
C ALA A 465 -1.68 -5.79 -18.13
N ASP A 466 -2.64 -4.99 -18.59
CA ASP A 466 -3.90 -4.74 -17.88
C ASP A 466 -4.81 -5.98 -17.90
N GLN A 467 -4.56 -6.96 -18.79
CA GLN A 467 -5.19 -8.27 -18.76
C GLN A 467 -4.54 -9.16 -17.69
N ARG A 468 -4.90 -8.95 -16.42
CA ARG A 468 -4.39 -9.69 -15.26
C ARG A 468 -4.83 -11.15 -15.17
N TYR A 469 -5.93 -11.51 -15.82
CA TYR A 469 -6.55 -12.83 -15.65
C TYR A 469 -7.06 -13.40 -16.97
N GLN A 470 -6.25 -14.30 -17.56
CA GLN A 470 -6.48 -14.88 -18.88
C GLN A 470 -7.85 -15.54 -19.09
N PRO A 471 -8.47 -16.21 -18.10
CA PRO A 471 -9.79 -16.81 -18.30
C PRO A 471 -10.88 -15.83 -18.75
N TYR A 472 -10.82 -14.56 -18.34
CA TYR A 472 -11.80 -13.56 -18.79
C TYR A 472 -11.62 -13.17 -20.25
N THR A 473 -10.38 -13.15 -20.74
CA THR A 473 -10.07 -12.99 -22.16
C THR A 473 -10.65 -14.15 -22.96
N THR A 474 -10.41 -15.40 -22.54
CA THR A 474 -10.96 -16.59 -23.21
C THR A 474 -12.49 -16.61 -23.22
N ALA A 475 -13.14 -16.21 -22.11
CA ALA A 475 -14.59 -16.12 -22.02
C ALA A 475 -15.16 -15.08 -23.00
N THR A 476 -14.50 -13.92 -23.11
CA THR A 476 -14.89 -12.86 -24.06
C THR A 476 -14.68 -13.28 -25.53
N ASP A 477 -13.54 -13.90 -25.83
CA ASP A 477 -13.22 -14.32 -27.20
C ASP A 477 -14.21 -15.40 -27.71
N SER A 478 -14.72 -16.24 -26.81
CA SER A 478 -15.70 -17.30 -27.12
C SER A 478 -17.18 -16.89 -27.04
N ALA A 479 -17.49 -15.68 -26.56
CA ALA A 479 -18.86 -15.21 -26.40
C ALA A 479 -19.52 -14.85 -27.75
N GLU A 480 -20.79 -15.23 -27.92
CA GLU A 480 -21.61 -14.86 -29.09
C GLU A 480 -22.17 -13.44 -28.98
N ARG A 481 -22.66 -13.07 -27.78
CA ARG A 481 -23.13 -11.73 -27.45
C ARG A 481 -22.10 -11.03 -26.58
N ILE A 482 -21.73 -9.82 -26.98
CA ILE A 482 -20.74 -9.00 -26.28
C ILE A 482 -21.22 -7.58 -26.10
N ALA A 483 -20.73 -6.92 -25.05
CA ALA A 483 -20.88 -5.49 -24.86
C ALA A 483 -19.51 -4.79 -24.84
N TYR A 484 -19.45 -3.54 -25.32
CA TYR A 484 -18.33 -2.64 -25.09
C TYR A 484 -18.73 -1.62 -24.02
N ILE A 485 -17.93 -1.51 -22.97
CA ILE A 485 -18.16 -0.57 -21.87
C ILE A 485 -17.01 0.42 -21.81
N THR A 486 -17.28 1.68 -22.14
CA THR A 486 -16.33 2.79 -22.00
C THR A 486 -16.68 3.64 -20.77
N THR A 487 -15.73 4.48 -20.34
CA THR A 487 -15.91 5.37 -19.18
C THR A 487 -15.28 6.73 -19.44
N MET A 488 -16.09 7.79 -19.39
CA MET A 488 -15.64 9.20 -19.39
C MET A 488 -14.48 9.52 -20.34
N LEU A 489 -14.47 8.94 -21.55
CA LEU A 489 -13.40 9.11 -22.54
C LEU A 489 -13.99 9.33 -23.94
N PRO A 490 -14.49 10.55 -24.23
CA PRO A 490 -15.18 10.86 -25.49
C PRO A 490 -14.35 10.55 -26.74
N GLU A 491 -13.02 10.65 -26.65
CA GLU A 491 -12.11 10.32 -27.73
C GLU A 491 -12.13 8.82 -28.08
N LEU A 492 -12.28 7.94 -27.07
CA LEU A 492 -12.44 6.51 -27.29
C LEU A 492 -13.81 6.20 -27.88
N ASP A 493 -14.87 6.82 -27.35
CA ASP A 493 -16.23 6.68 -27.86
C ASP A 493 -16.27 7.04 -29.35
N ALA A 494 -15.78 8.23 -29.72
CA ALA A 494 -15.74 8.69 -31.11
C ALA A 494 -14.94 7.73 -32.01
N TRP A 495 -13.79 7.24 -31.53
CA TRP A 495 -12.99 6.29 -32.30
C TRP A 495 -13.74 4.99 -32.56
N LEU A 496 -14.39 4.42 -31.54
CA LEU A 496 -15.15 3.18 -31.68
C LEU A 496 -16.33 3.37 -32.65
N GLU A 497 -17.10 4.45 -32.45
CA GLU A 497 -18.26 4.76 -33.28
C GLU A 497 -17.89 4.98 -34.75
N GLU A 498 -16.80 5.71 -35.04
CA GLU A 498 -16.29 5.92 -36.41
C GLU A 498 -15.85 4.61 -37.07
N ASN A 499 -15.14 3.73 -36.35
CA ASN A 499 -14.67 2.47 -36.90
C ASN A 499 -15.81 1.47 -37.15
N TRP A 500 -16.80 1.42 -36.26
CA TRP A 500 -17.98 0.58 -36.46
C TRP A 500 -18.86 1.10 -37.59
N GLN A 501 -19.03 2.41 -37.71
CA GLN A 501 -19.71 3.02 -38.84
C GLN A 501 -19.01 2.72 -40.16
N ALA A 502 -17.67 2.80 -40.22
CA ALA A 502 -16.89 2.46 -41.41
C ALA A 502 -16.97 0.98 -41.79
N ALA A 503 -17.33 0.11 -40.85
CA ALA A 503 -17.52 -1.32 -41.06
C ALA A 503 -18.99 -1.73 -41.27
N ASP A 504 -19.91 -0.76 -41.42
CA ASP A 504 -21.37 -0.98 -41.53
C ASP A 504 -21.96 -1.79 -40.35
N ILE A 505 -21.39 -1.64 -39.15
CA ILE A 505 -21.86 -2.29 -37.92
C ILE A 505 -22.83 -1.36 -37.19
N THR A 506 -24.06 -1.82 -36.97
CA THR A 506 -25.06 -1.13 -36.14
C THR A 506 -25.06 -1.70 -34.73
N TYR A 507 -25.47 -0.90 -33.75
CA TYR A 507 -25.50 -1.28 -32.33
C TYR A 507 -26.56 -0.48 -31.59
N GLU A 508 -26.94 -0.94 -30.40
CA GLU A 508 -27.66 -0.17 -29.39
C GLU A 508 -26.68 0.45 -28.39
N THR A 509 -27.09 1.57 -27.77
CA THR A 509 -26.28 2.26 -26.76
C THR A 509 -27.12 2.72 -25.59
N THR A 510 -26.59 2.53 -24.38
CA THR A 510 -27.19 2.99 -23.13
C THR A 510 -26.14 3.70 -22.28
N GLN A 511 -26.52 4.83 -21.69
CA GLN A 511 -25.70 5.59 -20.76
C GLN A 511 -26.20 5.39 -19.32
N ILE A 512 -25.33 4.90 -18.43
CA ILE A 512 -25.62 4.75 -17.00
C ILE A 512 -24.53 5.48 -16.22
N GLY A 513 -24.83 6.70 -15.75
CA GLY A 513 -23.85 7.52 -15.03
C GLY A 513 -22.58 7.76 -15.86
N ALA A 514 -21.44 7.29 -15.37
CA ALA A 514 -20.14 7.41 -16.05
C ALA A 514 -19.89 6.34 -17.13
N TYR A 515 -20.76 5.34 -17.24
CA TYR A 515 -20.61 4.19 -18.13
C TYR A 515 -21.41 4.39 -19.40
N ARG A 516 -20.77 4.15 -20.53
CA ARG A 516 -21.43 4.03 -21.82
C ARG A 516 -21.30 2.60 -22.31
N ILE A 517 -22.45 1.99 -22.57
CA ILE A 517 -22.56 0.58 -22.90
C ILE A 517 -23.06 0.48 -24.34
N TYR A 518 -22.28 -0.17 -25.19
CA TYR A 518 -22.62 -0.49 -26.58
C TYR A 518 -22.89 -1.99 -26.67
N TYR A 519 -24.02 -2.39 -27.24
CA TYR A 519 -24.48 -3.78 -27.27
C TYR A 519 -25.37 -4.06 -28.49
N ASP A 520 -25.82 -5.30 -28.66
CA ASP A 520 -26.67 -5.75 -29.79
C ASP A 520 -26.13 -5.35 -31.16
N PHE A 521 -24.86 -5.65 -31.39
CA PHE A 521 -24.16 -5.38 -32.64
C PHE A 521 -24.71 -6.26 -33.78
N SER A 522 -24.87 -5.68 -34.99
CA SER A 522 -25.30 -6.44 -36.19
C SER A 522 -24.28 -7.47 -36.67
N ALA A 523 -23.00 -7.26 -36.37
CA ALA A 523 -21.90 -8.17 -36.60
C ALA A 523 -20.86 -7.98 -35.48
N ARG A 524 -20.05 -9.00 -35.19
CA ARG A 524 -19.02 -8.91 -34.15
C ARG A 524 -18.05 -7.77 -34.48
N PRO A 525 -17.96 -6.73 -33.63
CA PRO A 525 -16.99 -5.66 -33.82
C PRO A 525 -15.56 -6.16 -33.79
N PRO A 526 -14.64 -5.50 -34.52
CA PRO A 526 -13.22 -5.78 -34.38
C PRO A 526 -12.73 -5.43 -32.97
N ASP A 527 -11.75 -6.19 -32.49
CA ASP A 527 -11.02 -5.85 -31.27
C ASP A 527 -10.40 -4.45 -31.39
N PHE A 528 -10.35 -3.72 -30.28
CA PHE A 528 -9.61 -2.46 -30.24
C PHE A 528 -8.15 -2.72 -30.60
N ALA A 529 -7.68 -2.12 -31.69
CA ALA A 529 -6.29 -2.17 -32.11
C ALA A 529 -5.59 -0.86 -31.70
N PRO A 530 -4.55 -0.89 -30.86
CA PRO A 530 -3.83 0.32 -30.50
C PRO A 530 -3.24 0.98 -31.74
N ARG A 531 -3.29 2.31 -31.83
CA ARG A 531 -2.49 3.05 -32.81
C ARG A 531 -1.02 2.81 -32.44
N ILE A 532 -0.31 2.04 -33.25
CA ILE A 532 1.15 1.97 -33.17
C ILE A 532 1.66 3.35 -33.58
N SER A 533 1.99 4.19 -32.59
CA SER A 533 2.66 5.47 -32.80
C SER A 533 4.17 5.27 -32.93
#